data_AF-A0A2N3DKN0-F1
#
_entry.id   AF-A0A2N3DKN0-F1
#
_cell.length_a   1.000
_cell.length_b   1.000
_cell.length_c   1.000
_cell.angle_alpha   90.00
_cell.angle_beta   90.00
_cell.angle_gamma   90.00
#
_symmetry.space_group_name_H-M   'P 1'
#
loop_
_entity.id
_entity.type
_entity.pdbx_description
1 polymer ?
#
loop_
_entity_poly.entity_id
_entity_poly.type
_entity_poly.pdbx_seq_one_letter_code
_entity_poly.pdbx_strand_id
1 'polypeptide(L)' 'GAVDMGEAQLQIEHFWAGALRRAVIDGDVENGSVMAGQSVGMVKAEEPAADIIAELMAQCEAALSR' A
#
# COMPACT_ATOMS: atom_id res chain seq x y z
N GLY A 1 -31.63 7.28 8.03
CA GLY A 1 -31.79 6.75 9.39
C GLY A 1 -30.69 7.33 10.24
N ALA A 2 -30.99 7.76 11.47
CA ALA A 2 -29.96 8.19 12.41
C ALA A 2 -29.36 6.94 13.06
N VAL A 3 -28.10 6.65 12.74
CA VAL A 3 -27.34 5.59 13.42
C VAL A 3 -26.71 6.23 14.66
N ASP A 4 -26.73 5.51 15.79
CA ASP A 4 -26.06 5.95 17.01
C ASP A 4 -24.54 6.08 16.77
N MET A 5 -23.90 7.08 17.38
CA MET A 5 -22.47 7.36 17.14
C MET A 5 -21.56 6.19 17.53
N GLY A 6 -21.89 5.45 18.59
CA GLY A 6 -21.13 4.28 19.02
C GLY A 6 -21.28 3.12 18.02
N GLU A 7 -22.49 2.92 17.52
CA GLU A 7 -22.78 1.91 16.50
C GLU A 7 -22.09 2.23 15.16
N ALA A 8 -22.05 3.51 14.76
CA ALA A 8 -21.34 3.96 13.57
C ALA A 8 -19.82 3.74 13.68
N GLN A 9 -19.23 3.99 14.86
CA GLN A 9 -17.80 3.77 15.09
C GLN A 9 -17.42 2.29 15.05
N LEU A 10 -18.24 1.43 15.66
CA LEU A 10 -18.06 -0.04 15.59
C LEU A 10 -18.14 -0.56 14.15
N GLN A 11 -19.05 -0.04 13.34
CA GLN A 11 -19.16 -0.42 11.93
C GLN A 11 -17.89 -0.06 11.13
N ILE A 12 -17.29 1.10 11.40
CA ILE A 12 -16.02 1.51 10.79
C ILE A 12 -14.91 0.53 11.17
N GLU A 13 -14.77 0.21 12.45
CA GLU A 13 -13.74 -0.74 12.91
C GLU A 13 -13.94 -2.13 12.30
N HIS A 14 -15.17 -2.62 12.23
CA HIS A 14 -15.48 -3.91 11.63
C HIS A 14 -15.18 -3.95 10.13
N PHE A 15 -15.43 -2.85 9.43
CA PHE A 15 -15.16 -2.73 8.00
C PHE A 15 -13.65 -2.83 7.70
N TRP A 16 -12.83 -2.13 8.49
CA TRP A 16 -11.37 -2.11 8.31
C TRP A 16 -10.65 -3.29 8.97
N ALA A 17 -11.29 -3.97 9.93
CA ALA A 17 -10.73 -5.14 10.59
C ALA A 17 -10.32 -6.20 9.55
N GLY A 18 -9.03 -6.53 9.54
CA GLY A 18 -8.45 -7.53 8.63
C GLY A 18 -8.41 -7.12 7.16
N ALA A 19 -8.80 -5.89 6.79
CA ALA A 19 -8.83 -5.44 5.39
C ALA A 19 -7.46 -5.53 4.72
N LEU A 20 -6.37 -5.19 5.43
CA LEU A 20 -5.02 -5.33 4.91
C LEU A 20 -4.67 -6.79 4.59
N ARG A 21 -5.01 -7.72 5.49
CA ARG A 21 -4.74 -9.15 5.29
C ARG A 21 -5.49 -9.68 4.08
N ARG A 22 -6.77 -9.31 3.91
CA ARG A 22 -7.58 -9.71 2.75
C ARG A 22 -6.92 -9.31 1.43
N ALA A 23 -6.44 -8.08 1.32
CA ALA A 23 -5.73 -7.62 0.12
C ALA A 23 -4.37 -8.31 -0.07
N VAL A 24 -3.52 -8.35 0.97
CA VAL A 24 -2.11 -8.74 0.84
C VAL A 24 -1.91 -10.26 0.80
N ILE A 25 -2.70 -11.02 1.55
CA ILE A 25 -2.57 -12.47 1.66
C ILE A 25 -3.58 -13.18 0.77
N ASP A 26 -4.85 -12.78 0.85
CA ASP A 26 -5.93 -13.49 0.15
C ASP A 26 -6.16 -12.94 -1.28
N GLY A 27 -5.51 -11.84 -1.66
CA GLY A 27 -5.58 -11.25 -3.00
C GLY A 27 -6.87 -10.48 -3.30
N ASP A 28 -7.66 -10.14 -2.28
CA ASP A 28 -8.92 -9.41 -2.43
C ASP A 28 -8.67 -7.90 -2.62
N VAL A 29 -8.53 -7.49 -3.88
CA VAL A 29 -8.29 -6.09 -4.27
C VAL A 29 -9.56 -5.23 -4.31
N GLU A 30 -10.75 -5.84 -4.20
CA GLU A 30 -12.03 -5.13 -4.25
C GLU A 30 -12.53 -4.75 -2.85
N ASN A 31 -12.39 -5.65 -1.86
CA ASN A 31 -12.90 -5.47 -0.48
C ASN A 31 -11.78 -5.46 0.59
N GLY A 32 -10.52 -5.57 0.16
CA GLY A 32 -9.34 -5.41 0.99
C GLY A 32 -8.76 -4.00 0.95
N SER A 33 -7.81 -3.72 1.84
CA SER A 33 -7.05 -2.48 1.86
C SER A 33 -5.76 -2.61 1.05
N VAL A 34 -5.79 -2.19 -0.21
CA VAL A 34 -4.61 -2.13 -1.09
C VAL A 34 -3.83 -0.84 -0.80
N MET A 35 -2.90 -0.93 0.14
CA MET A 35 -2.12 0.24 0.57
C MET A 35 -0.92 0.49 -0.35
N ALA A 36 -0.85 1.70 -0.92
CA ALA A 36 0.30 2.15 -1.69
C ALA A 36 0.52 3.66 -1.50
N GLY A 37 1.78 4.11 -1.54
CA GLY A 37 2.13 5.53 -1.52
C GLY A 37 1.93 6.19 -2.89
N GLN A 38 2.01 7.53 -2.95
CA GLN A 38 1.86 8.27 -4.22
C GLN A 38 2.92 7.89 -5.27
N SER A 39 4.07 7.36 -4.85
CA SER A 39 5.12 6.85 -5.74
C SER A 39 4.69 5.64 -6.57
N VAL A 40 3.58 4.97 -6.25
CA VAL A 40 3.12 3.74 -6.94
C VAL A 40 2.95 3.94 -8.45
N GLY A 41 2.58 5.14 -8.90
CA GLY A 41 2.46 5.46 -10.32
C GLY A 41 3.78 5.36 -11.09
N MET A 42 4.93 5.38 -10.40
CA MET A 42 6.27 5.27 -10.99
C MET A 42 6.74 3.82 -11.12
N VAL A 43 6.11 2.86 -10.41
CA VAL A 43 6.49 1.44 -10.50
C VAL A 43 5.92 0.85 -11.79
N LYS A 44 6.81 0.38 -12.68
CA LYS A 44 6.44 -0.12 -14.03
C LYS A 44 6.65 -1.62 -14.23
N ALA A 45 7.43 -2.25 -13.35
CA ALA A 45 7.79 -3.66 -13.44
C ALA A 45 7.89 -4.29 -12.06
N GLU A 46 7.78 -5.62 -12.02
CA GLU A 46 8.20 -6.44 -10.89
C GLU A 46 9.67 -6.77 -11.06
N GLU A 47 10.48 -6.53 -10.04
CA GLU A 47 11.92 -6.65 -10.09
C GLU A 47 12.46 -7.33 -8.83
N PRO A 48 13.59 -8.08 -8.92
CA PRO A 48 14.27 -8.59 -7.74
C PRO A 48 14.66 -7.45 -6.80
N ALA A 49 14.50 -7.67 -5.49
CA ALA A 49 14.86 -6.66 -4.49
C ALA A 49 16.31 -6.16 -4.61
N ALA A 50 17.23 -7.03 -5.04
CA ALA A 50 18.63 -6.66 -5.27
C ALA A 50 18.77 -5.64 -6.40
N ASP A 51 18.02 -5.79 -7.49
CA ASP A 51 18.10 -4.93 -8.66
C ASP A 51 17.50 -3.55 -8.36
N ILE A 52 16.36 -3.52 -7.65
CA ILE A 52 15.73 -2.26 -7.18
C ILE A 52 16.73 -1.44 -6.35
N ILE A 53 17.41 -2.09 -5.40
CA ILE A 53 18.38 -1.40 -4.53
C ILE A 53 19.60 -0.95 -5.33
N ALA A 54 20.11 -1.77 -6.24
CA ALA A 54 21.25 -1.41 -7.08
C ALA A 54 20.95 -0.18 -7.95
N GLU A 55 19.76 -0.12 -8.57
CA GLU A 55 19.33 1.04 -9.35
C GLU A 55 19.23 2.30 -8.49
N LEU A 56 18.57 2.21 -7.33
CA LEU A 56 18.44 3.34 -6.40
C LEU A 56 19.80 3.89 -5.98
N MET A 57 20.77 3.02 -5.71
CA MET A 57 22.13 3.45 -5.33
C MET A 57 22.86 4.12 -6.49
N ALA A 58 22.78 3.56 -7.71
CA ALA A 58 23.38 4.16 -8.90
C ALA A 58 22.78 5.55 -9.21
N GLN A 59 21.45 5.70 -9.08
CA GLN A 59 20.77 6.99 -9.23
C GLN A 59 21.21 8.00 -8.16
N CYS A 60 21.39 7.56 -6.91
CA CYS A 60 21.92 8.41 -5.83
C CYS A 60 23.33 8.91 -6.14
N GLU A 61 24.24 8.03 -6.55
CA GLU A 61 25.61 8.40 -6.92
C GLU A 61 25.64 9.41 -8.06
N ALA A 62 24.87 9.16 -9.12
CA ALA A 62 24.75 10.06 -10.25
C ALA A 62 24.22 11.44 -9.82
N ALA A 63 23.20 11.49 -8.97
CA ALA A 63 22.62 12.74 -8.48
C ALA A 63 23.58 13.55 -7.60
N LEU A 64 24.42 12.89 -6.79
CA LEU A 64 25.41 13.54 -5.92
C LEU A 64 26.68 13.99 -6.66
N SER A 65 27.00 13.37 -7.79
CA SER A 65 28.16 13.72 -8.62
C SER A 65 27.96 14.92 -9.54
N ARG A 66 26.77 15.54 -9.51
CA ARG A 66 26.33 16.63 -10.39
C ARG A 66 26.36 17.98 -9.69
#